data_AF-A0A9X2QPR4-F1
#
_entry.id   AF-A0A9X2QPR4-F1
#
_cell.length_a   1.000
_cell.length_b   1.000
_cell.length_c   1.000
_cell.angle_alpha   90.00
_cell.angle_beta   90.00
_cell.angle_gamma   90.00
#
_symmetry.space_group_name_H-M   'P 1'
#
loop_
_entity.id
_entity.type
_entity.pdbx_description
1 polymer ?
#
loop_
_entity_poly.entity_id
_entity_poly.type
_entity_poly.pdbx_seq_one_letter_code
_entity_poly.pdbx_strand_id
1 'polypeptide(L)'
;MWMRSAPLALAACLWAVAGLAAAQQSAPSSLDRQEQLRQAEEIQRRQEQERQAPFAGPREEADRVDAGSTALPREDLCFAITRVRLSGAGDAADRFAWLWKSLRRYEGRCIGRAGIDIIRRRALDRLVARGFVTTRIGVPEQDLSRGELRFELMPGRLRAVRVASDTDGAHWKTALPLRSGDLLDLRAIEQAVEQFKRLPSQDAKIDIAPGEAPGESDLVITLQHGRRWRGVANADDSGVEATGRAQSGLDFSLDNPLGLNDLLSVGYSHDLATRDEERGTRGNSLSYSLPWGWWTFALSASSYRYHQRVDGFLQTFQSSGESSNAQLDIQRVLHRDGTSKTSAGVTVGRRRARSYLDGVEIGIQRRDTSSAEFYLTHRRYLGAMQLDVRIAHRRGTPWFNSQWTGYDPQIGFPTFRYGVTTLDVSTALPFKLGPVPMAWESSLRAQTAGELLLGSEFVTIGGRYSVRGFDGEATLGAEKGAYWRNTLSFPIQQIGLTPYLGLDAGRIDGTSAGGLRGRSLVGGAVGLRGGWFGASIDAFAGWAIHRPDGFGSAQPAYGARVIYQF
;
A
#
# COMPACT_ATOMS: atom_id res chain seq x y z
N MET A 1 -68.52 24.05 38.99
CA MET A 1 -67.44 25.05 38.97
C MET A 1 -66.27 24.47 39.74
N TRP A 2 -65.17 24.17 39.04
CA TRP A 2 -63.78 24.02 39.51
C TRP A 2 -63.40 22.82 40.40
N MET A 3 -62.71 21.86 39.79
CA MET A 3 -61.48 21.15 40.23
C MET A 3 -61.38 19.82 39.46
N ARG A 4 -60.24 19.28 39.02
CA ARG A 4 -58.90 19.77 38.71
C ARG A 4 -58.24 18.60 37.94
N SER A 5 -57.58 18.91 36.83
CA SER A 5 -56.90 17.97 35.93
C SER A 5 -55.68 17.31 36.59
N ALA A 6 -55.65 15.97 36.64
CA ALA A 6 -54.43 15.20 36.86
C ALA A 6 -54.58 13.73 36.37
N PRO A 7 -54.32 13.46 35.07
CA PRO A 7 -53.57 12.23 34.77
C PRO A 7 -52.58 12.40 33.60
N LEU A 8 -52.02 13.60 33.39
CA LEU A 8 -51.05 13.85 32.31
C LEU A 8 -49.59 13.96 32.79
N ALA A 9 -49.35 14.06 34.11
CA ALA A 9 -47.99 14.20 34.65
C ALA A 9 -47.22 12.87 34.80
N LEU A 10 -47.94 11.73 34.92
CA LEU A 10 -47.31 10.40 35.10
C LEU A 10 -46.91 9.74 33.77
N ALA A 11 -47.60 10.05 32.66
CA ALA A 11 -47.23 9.55 31.33
C ALA A 11 -46.01 10.27 30.74
N ALA A 12 -45.80 11.55 31.07
CA ALA A 12 -44.65 12.33 30.63
C ALA A 12 -43.34 11.90 31.31
N CYS A 13 -43.40 11.40 32.56
CA CYS A 13 -42.21 10.87 33.25
C CYS A 13 -41.78 9.49 32.74
N LEU A 14 -42.72 8.65 32.26
CA LEU A 14 -42.39 7.33 31.71
C LEU A 14 -41.89 7.38 30.25
N TRP A 15 -42.26 8.40 29.48
CA TRP A 15 -41.69 8.64 28.15
C TRP A 15 -40.34 9.39 28.18
N ALA A 16 -40.07 10.16 29.24
CA ALA A 16 -38.77 10.82 29.41
C ALA A 16 -37.64 9.86 29.82
N VAL A 17 -37.96 8.68 30.39
CA VAL A 17 -36.95 7.67 30.77
C VAL A 17 -36.70 6.66 29.63
N ALA A 18 -37.61 6.53 28.66
CA ALA A 18 -37.43 5.64 27.50
C ALA A 18 -36.59 6.26 26.35
N GLY A 19 -36.31 7.56 26.40
CA GLY A 19 -35.55 8.29 25.36
C GLY A 19 -34.05 8.47 25.62
N LEU A 20 -33.53 7.94 26.74
CA LEU A 20 -32.12 8.08 27.16
C LEU A 20 -31.47 6.72 27.43
N ALA A 21 -31.79 5.70 26.63
CA ALA A 21 -30.78 4.68 26.33
C ALA A 21 -29.86 5.26 25.26
N ALA A 22 -29.12 6.32 25.61
CA ALA A 22 -27.87 6.57 24.90
C ALA A 22 -27.08 5.28 25.09
N ALA A 23 -26.87 4.52 24.02
CA ALA A 23 -25.97 3.40 24.01
C ALA A 23 -24.61 3.95 24.46
N GLN A 24 -24.35 3.87 25.76
CA GLN A 24 -23.12 4.29 26.39
C GLN A 24 -22.14 3.19 26.03
N GLN A 25 -21.67 3.22 24.79
CA GLN A 25 -20.67 2.28 24.30
C GLN A 25 -19.46 2.43 25.21
N SER A 26 -19.13 1.33 25.87
CA SER A 26 -17.95 1.21 26.71
C SER A 26 -16.71 1.60 25.91
N ALA A 27 -15.76 2.25 26.60
CA ALA A 27 -14.43 2.48 26.06
C ALA A 27 -13.89 1.18 25.40
N PRO A 28 -13.07 1.27 24.35
CA PRO A 28 -12.48 0.11 23.69
C PRO A 28 -11.90 -0.84 24.73
N SER A 29 -12.18 -2.15 24.59
CA SER A 29 -11.62 -3.15 25.50
C SER A 29 -10.09 -3.19 25.37
N SER A 30 -9.41 -3.78 26.36
CA SER A 30 -7.97 -4.01 26.26
C SER A 30 -7.59 -4.73 24.97
N LEU A 31 -8.36 -5.76 24.59
CA LEU A 31 -8.15 -6.48 23.33
C LEU A 31 -8.31 -5.57 22.10
N ASP A 32 -9.35 -4.73 22.08
CA ASP A 32 -9.56 -3.77 20.98
C ASP A 32 -8.35 -2.85 20.79
N ARG A 33 -7.83 -2.32 21.89
CA ARG A 33 -6.69 -1.42 21.87
C ARG A 33 -5.42 -2.10 21.36
N GLN A 34 -5.18 -3.34 21.78
CA GLN A 34 -4.07 -4.15 21.25
C GLN A 34 -4.21 -4.44 19.76
N GLU A 35 -5.42 -4.72 19.29
CA GLU A 35 -5.69 -4.97 17.87
C GLU A 35 -5.56 -3.71 17.03
N GLN A 36 -6.00 -2.54 17.53
CA GLN A 36 -5.80 -1.24 16.89
C GLN A 36 -4.32 -0.89 16.71
N LEU A 37 -3.50 -1.11 17.75
CA LEU A 37 -2.06 -0.85 17.68
C LEU A 37 -1.38 -1.72 16.63
N ARG A 38 -1.70 -3.02 16.59
CA ARG A 38 -1.18 -3.94 15.57
C ARG A 38 -1.62 -3.56 14.17
N GLN A 39 -2.90 -3.21 13.96
CA GLN A 39 -3.37 -2.73 12.67
C GLN A 39 -2.63 -1.45 12.24
N ALA A 40 -2.39 -0.51 13.17
CA ALA A 40 -1.67 0.73 12.88
C ALA A 40 -0.20 0.45 12.50
N GLU A 41 0.45 -0.51 13.17
CA GLU A 41 1.81 -0.95 12.81
C GLU A 41 1.84 -1.65 11.44
N GLU A 42 0.90 -2.56 11.15
CA GLU A 42 0.78 -3.22 9.85
C GLU A 42 0.55 -2.22 8.71
N ILE A 43 -0.28 -1.19 8.93
CA ILE A 43 -0.49 -0.10 7.98
C ILE A 43 0.82 0.67 7.74
N GLN A 44 1.53 1.02 8.81
CA GLN A 44 2.82 1.73 8.71
C GLN A 44 3.86 0.88 7.95
N ARG A 45 3.99 -0.41 8.28
CA ARG A 45 4.91 -1.35 7.60
C ARG A 45 4.56 -1.47 6.11
N ARG A 46 3.26 -1.60 5.77
CA ARG A 46 2.81 -1.65 4.36
C ARG A 46 3.16 -0.37 3.61
N GLN A 47 2.88 0.80 4.17
CA GLN A 47 3.21 2.09 3.54
C GLN A 47 4.72 2.24 3.30
N GLU A 48 5.56 1.80 4.24
CA GLU A 48 7.01 1.82 4.09
C GLU A 48 7.50 0.83 3.03
N GLN A 49 6.97 -0.39 3.02
CA GLN A 49 7.27 -1.40 2.00
C GLN A 49 6.85 -0.94 0.61
N GLU A 50 5.65 -0.38 0.46
CA GLU A 50 5.20 0.22 -0.79
C GLU A 50 6.20 1.30 -1.21
N ARG A 51 6.51 2.26 -0.33
CA ARG A 51 7.44 3.35 -0.65
C ARG A 51 8.79 2.86 -1.15
N GLN A 52 9.36 1.83 -0.51
CA GLN A 52 10.65 1.25 -0.86
C GLN A 52 10.59 0.20 -1.98
N ALA A 53 9.39 -0.22 -2.40
CA ALA A 53 9.23 -1.27 -3.40
C ALA A 53 9.92 -0.88 -4.72
N PRO A 54 10.62 -1.83 -5.36
CA PRO A 54 11.34 -1.55 -6.59
C PRO A 54 10.37 -1.09 -7.68
N PHE A 55 10.81 -0.09 -8.44
CA PHE A 55 10.09 0.40 -9.61
C PHE A 55 11.05 0.44 -10.80
N ALA A 56 10.73 -0.32 -11.84
CA ALA A 56 11.45 -0.34 -13.09
C ALA A 56 10.76 0.63 -14.07
N GLY A 57 11.37 1.81 -14.26
CA GLY A 57 10.92 2.83 -15.22
C GLY A 57 12.05 3.82 -15.56
N PRO A 58 11.95 4.57 -16.66
CA PRO A 58 12.98 5.51 -17.07
C PRO A 58 13.10 6.64 -16.04
N ARG A 59 14.33 6.87 -15.55
CA ARG A 59 14.66 8.03 -14.71
C ARG A 59 15.02 9.27 -15.54
N GLU A 60 15.22 9.13 -16.85
CA GLU A 60 15.60 10.22 -17.74
C GLU A 60 14.67 10.27 -18.97
N GLU A 61 14.05 11.42 -19.18
CA GLU A 61 13.33 11.74 -20.40
C GLU A 61 14.36 12.10 -21.48
N ALA A 62 14.61 11.20 -22.42
CA ALA A 62 15.27 11.58 -23.67
C ALA A 62 14.41 12.59 -24.43
N ASP A 63 15.04 13.50 -25.20
CA ASP A 63 14.37 14.44 -26.11
C ASP A 63 13.43 13.70 -27.07
N ARG A 64 12.15 13.65 -26.72
CA ARG A 64 11.10 13.06 -27.55
C ARG A 64 10.47 14.16 -28.40
N VAL A 65 10.29 13.90 -29.69
CA VAL A 65 9.41 14.73 -30.52
C VAL A 65 8.01 14.66 -29.91
N ASP A 66 7.27 15.77 -29.86
CA ASP A 66 5.88 15.75 -29.41
C ASP A 66 5.09 14.77 -30.28
N ALA A 67 4.93 13.57 -29.74
CA ALA A 67 4.25 12.48 -30.40
C ALA A 67 2.82 12.89 -30.70
N GLY A 68 2.18 13.72 -29.86
CA GLY A 68 0.80 14.21 -29.96
C GLY A 68 0.53 15.11 -31.16
N SER A 69 1.51 15.92 -31.58
CA SER A 69 1.38 16.89 -32.66
C SER A 69 1.08 16.27 -34.03
N THR A 70 0.27 16.97 -34.81
CA THR A 70 -0.01 16.69 -36.23
C THR A 70 0.60 17.74 -37.16
N ALA A 71 1.37 18.70 -36.62
CA ALA A 71 2.00 19.74 -37.41
C ALA A 71 3.04 19.12 -38.36
N LEU A 72 2.99 19.50 -39.64
CA LEU A 72 3.95 19.10 -40.66
C LEU A 72 4.69 20.34 -41.18
N PRO A 73 5.95 20.20 -41.60
CA PRO A 73 6.67 21.27 -42.27
C PRO A 73 5.94 21.68 -43.55
N ARG A 74 6.08 22.95 -43.95
CA ARG A 74 5.68 23.37 -45.29
C ARG A 74 6.77 22.94 -46.25
N GLU A 75 6.36 22.25 -47.32
CA GLU A 75 7.26 21.72 -48.34
C GLU A 75 6.75 22.18 -49.70
N ASP A 76 7.66 22.63 -50.57
CA ASP A 76 7.30 23.08 -51.92
C ASP A 76 6.91 21.90 -52.83
N LEU A 77 7.58 20.75 -52.65
CA LEU A 77 7.26 19.50 -53.32
C LEU A 77 6.53 18.55 -52.35
N CYS A 78 5.21 18.54 -52.43
CA CYS A 78 4.36 17.67 -51.62
C CYS A 78 3.20 17.08 -52.42
N PHE A 79 2.70 15.93 -51.96
CA PHE A 79 1.56 15.25 -52.57
C PHE A 79 0.35 15.35 -51.65
N ALA A 80 -0.84 15.57 -52.22
CA ALA A 80 -2.09 15.54 -51.48
C ALA A 80 -2.45 14.10 -51.11
N ILE A 81 -2.25 13.73 -49.85
CA ILE A 81 -2.51 12.36 -49.37
C ILE A 81 -3.98 12.22 -49.00
N THR A 82 -4.74 11.42 -49.75
CA THR A 82 -6.16 11.15 -49.50
C THR A 82 -6.36 9.94 -48.58
N ARG A 83 -5.43 8.98 -48.58
CA ARG A 83 -5.54 7.74 -47.80
C ARG A 83 -4.21 7.33 -47.20
N VAL A 84 -4.23 6.94 -45.93
CA VAL A 84 -3.07 6.34 -45.26
C VAL A 84 -3.32 4.86 -44.98
N ARG A 85 -2.42 3.98 -45.39
CA ARG A 85 -2.47 2.54 -45.13
C ARG A 85 -1.33 2.09 -44.21
N LEU A 86 -1.63 1.13 -43.34
CA LEU A 86 -0.67 0.45 -42.48
C LEU A 86 -0.76 -1.06 -42.75
N SER A 87 0.31 -1.66 -43.27
CA SER A 87 0.43 -3.11 -43.52
C SER A 87 1.45 -3.76 -42.58
N GLY A 88 1.63 -5.09 -42.65
CA GLY A 88 2.70 -5.81 -41.95
C GLY A 88 2.42 -6.20 -40.49
N ALA A 89 1.31 -5.74 -39.89
CA ALA A 89 0.97 -6.06 -38.51
C ALA A 89 0.57 -7.54 -38.27
N GLY A 90 0.20 -8.29 -39.33
CA GLY A 90 -0.17 -9.70 -39.24
C GLY A 90 -1.30 -9.99 -38.26
N ASP A 91 -1.16 -11.07 -37.50
CA ASP A 91 -2.03 -11.49 -36.38
C ASP A 91 -2.06 -10.49 -35.21
N ALA A 92 -1.13 -9.53 -35.17
CA ALA A 92 -1.09 -8.46 -34.17
C ALA A 92 -1.84 -7.18 -34.59
N ALA A 93 -2.56 -7.17 -35.72
CA ALA A 93 -3.24 -5.99 -36.25
C ALA A 93 -4.09 -5.25 -35.20
N ASP A 94 -4.87 -5.98 -34.40
CA ASP A 94 -5.74 -5.40 -33.37
C ASP A 94 -4.95 -4.64 -32.29
N ARG A 95 -3.75 -5.11 -31.95
CA ARG A 95 -2.86 -4.47 -30.96
C ARG A 95 -2.33 -3.12 -31.44
N PHE A 96 -2.38 -2.85 -32.75
CA PHE A 96 -1.89 -1.62 -33.38
C PHE A 96 -3.01 -0.77 -34.02
N ALA A 97 -4.29 -1.07 -33.77
CA ALA A 97 -5.41 -0.28 -34.28
C ALA A 97 -5.32 1.21 -33.91
N TRP A 98 -4.80 1.51 -32.71
CA TRP A 98 -4.55 2.89 -32.25
C TRP A 98 -3.50 3.62 -33.10
N LEU A 99 -2.49 2.90 -33.61
CA LEU A 99 -1.43 3.47 -34.44
C LEU A 99 -1.99 3.83 -35.81
N TRP A 100 -2.76 2.92 -36.40
CA TRP A 100 -3.49 3.17 -37.64
C TRP A 100 -4.42 4.39 -37.52
N LYS A 101 -5.25 4.45 -36.47
CA LYS A 101 -6.11 5.62 -36.20
C LYS A 101 -5.30 6.91 -36.07
N SER A 102 -4.11 6.84 -35.49
CA SER A 102 -3.23 8.01 -35.37
C SER A 102 -2.65 8.47 -36.71
N LEU A 103 -2.23 7.54 -37.56
CA LEU A 103 -1.67 7.84 -38.89
C LEU A 103 -2.71 8.45 -39.83
N ARG A 104 -3.97 8.04 -39.72
CA ARG A 104 -5.07 8.58 -40.52
C ARG A 104 -5.37 10.07 -40.27
N ARG A 105 -4.88 10.67 -39.19
CA ARG A 105 -4.99 12.12 -38.97
C ARG A 105 -4.19 12.96 -39.97
N TYR A 106 -3.32 12.34 -40.75
CA TYR A 106 -2.59 12.98 -41.83
C TYR A 106 -3.29 12.86 -43.20
N GLU A 107 -4.44 12.18 -43.27
CA GLU A 107 -5.31 12.19 -44.47
C GLU A 107 -5.79 13.63 -44.74
N GLY A 108 -5.83 14.01 -46.02
CA GLY A 108 -6.18 15.35 -46.49
C GLY A 108 -5.05 16.39 -46.40
N ARG A 109 -3.82 15.99 -46.06
CA ARG A 109 -2.66 16.91 -45.94
C ARG A 109 -1.76 16.81 -47.18
N CYS A 110 -1.08 17.91 -47.50
CA CYS A 110 0.05 17.88 -48.44
C CYS A 110 1.29 17.41 -47.69
N ILE A 111 1.90 16.32 -48.12
CA ILE A 111 3.01 15.67 -47.43
C ILE A 111 4.15 15.45 -48.42
N GLY A 112 5.33 15.98 -48.11
CA GLY A 112 6.57 15.68 -48.82
C GLY A 112 7.46 14.74 -48.00
N ARG A 113 8.73 14.63 -48.38
CA ARG A 113 9.69 13.72 -47.75
C ARG A 113 9.91 14.03 -46.27
N ALA A 114 10.05 15.32 -45.92
CA ALA A 114 10.27 15.73 -44.53
C ALA A 114 9.03 15.44 -43.67
N GLY A 115 7.83 15.65 -44.22
CA GLY A 115 6.57 15.27 -43.59
C GLY A 115 6.49 13.77 -43.30
N ILE A 116 6.82 12.91 -44.27
CA ILE A 116 6.82 11.45 -44.10
C ILE A 116 7.79 11.03 -42.99
N ASP A 117 9.01 11.58 -42.97
CA ASP A 117 9.99 11.27 -41.94
C ASP A 117 9.54 11.68 -40.54
N ILE A 118 8.89 12.84 -40.40
CA ILE A 118 8.31 13.29 -39.13
C ILE A 118 7.16 12.37 -38.69
N ILE A 119 6.28 11.96 -39.61
CA ILE A 119 5.18 11.03 -39.32
C ILE A 119 5.73 9.69 -38.83
N ARG A 120 6.75 9.16 -39.53
CA ARG A 120 7.44 7.92 -39.16
C ARG A 120 8.08 8.00 -37.78
N ARG A 121 8.83 9.07 -37.48
CA ARG A 121 9.45 9.29 -36.16
C ARG A 121 8.40 9.37 -35.05
N ARG A 122 7.34 10.17 -35.24
CA ARG A 122 6.22 10.24 -34.26
C ARG A 122 5.51 8.90 -34.08
N ALA A 123 5.38 8.10 -35.13
CA ALA A 123 4.81 6.76 -35.04
C ALA A 123 5.70 5.82 -34.20
N LEU A 124 7.02 5.87 -34.41
CA LEU A 124 8.01 5.14 -33.59
C LEU A 124 7.96 5.59 -32.12
N ASP A 125 7.93 6.89 -31.85
CA ASP A 125 7.85 7.42 -30.49
C ASP A 125 6.59 6.96 -29.77
N ARG A 126 5.45 6.87 -30.48
CA ARG A 126 4.21 6.32 -29.92
C ARG A 126 4.27 4.82 -29.64
N LEU A 127 4.99 4.05 -30.45
CA LEU A 127 5.23 2.62 -30.22
C LEU A 127 6.09 2.43 -28.97
N VAL A 128 7.20 3.17 -28.87
CA VAL A 128 8.11 3.17 -27.72
C VAL A 128 7.39 3.61 -26.44
N ALA A 129 6.59 4.69 -26.49
CA ALA A 129 5.82 5.15 -25.34
C ALA A 129 4.88 4.06 -24.79
N ARG A 130 4.32 3.24 -25.68
CA ARG A 130 3.46 2.10 -25.32
C ARG A 130 4.21 0.80 -25.02
N GLY A 131 5.54 0.80 -25.02
CA GLY A 131 6.37 -0.35 -24.66
C GLY A 131 6.85 -1.22 -25.83
N PHE A 132 6.45 -0.93 -27.07
CA PHE A 132 6.83 -1.71 -28.24
C PHE A 132 8.19 -1.26 -28.82
N VAL A 133 9.26 -1.46 -28.05
CA VAL A 133 10.60 -0.90 -28.35
C VAL A 133 11.32 -1.58 -29.52
N THR A 134 10.98 -2.84 -29.83
CA THR A 134 11.53 -3.60 -30.96
C THR A 134 10.64 -3.59 -32.20
N THR A 135 9.43 -3.02 -32.11
CA THR A 135 8.56 -2.84 -33.27
C THR A 135 9.05 -1.67 -34.12
N ARG A 136 9.16 -1.90 -35.43
CA ARG A 136 9.60 -0.89 -36.39
C ARG A 136 8.47 -0.51 -37.35
N ILE A 137 8.52 0.71 -37.85
CA ILE A 137 7.64 1.19 -38.93
C ILE A 137 8.51 1.72 -40.06
N GLY A 138 8.40 1.08 -41.22
CA GLY A 138 9.06 1.43 -42.47
C GLY A 138 8.13 2.20 -43.40
N VAL A 139 8.74 2.80 -44.42
CA VAL A 139 8.06 3.40 -45.56
C VAL A 139 8.55 2.62 -46.78
N PRO A 140 7.74 1.69 -47.33
CA PRO A 140 8.13 0.93 -48.50
C PRO A 140 8.23 1.86 -49.72
N GLU A 141 8.95 1.40 -50.74
CA GLU A 141 8.96 2.05 -52.05
C GLU A 141 7.53 2.14 -52.61
N GLN A 142 7.12 3.34 -53.00
CA GLN A 142 5.74 3.63 -53.38
C GLN A 142 5.64 4.91 -54.23
N ASP A 143 4.58 5.01 -55.00
CA ASP A 143 4.22 6.20 -55.75
C ASP A 143 3.09 6.97 -55.04
N LEU A 144 3.39 8.20 -54.62
CA LEU A 144 2.46 9.08 -53.91
C LEU A 144 1.53 9.88 -54.84
N SER A 145 1.72 9.82 -56.17
CA SER A 145 0.91 10.53 -57.16
C SER A 145 -0.58 10.20 -57.07
N ARG A 146 -0.89 8.99 -56.62
CA ARG A 146 -2.27 8.48 -56.41
C ARG A 146 -2.89 8.92 -55.09
N GLY A 147 -2.17 9.71 -54.28
CA GLY A 147 -2.62 10.18 -52.97
C GLY A 147 -2.68 9.10 -51.89
N GLU A 148 -2.04 7.95 -52.08
CA GLU A 148 -1.99 6.86 -51.09
C GLU A 148 -0.62 6.80 -50.43
N LEU A 149 -0.54 7.04 -49.11
CA LEU A 149 0.67 6.87 -48.32
C LEU A 149 0.61 5.55 -47.53
N ARG A 150 1.58 4.67 -47.76
CA ARG A 150 1.70 3.35 -47.15
C ARG A 150 2.83 3.35 -46.13
N PHE A 151 2.54 2.82 -44.95
CA PHE A 151 3.52 2.45 -43.94
C PHE A 151 3.49 0.94 -43.74
N GLU A 152 4.65 0.36 -43.46
CA GLU A 152 4.79 -1.06 -43.16
C GLU A 152 5.24 -1.24 -41.71
N LEU A 153 4.45 -1.94 -40.92
CA LEU A 153 4.77 -2.27 -39.53
C LEU A 153 5.47 -3.62 -39.48
N MET A 154 6.55 -3.71 -38.73
CA MET A 154 7.21 -4.96 -38.40
C MET A 154 7.15 -5.16 -36.88
N PRO A 155 6.16 -5.93 -36.39
CA PRO A 155 6.03 -6.21 -34.96
C PRO A 155 7.24 -6.97 -34.42
N GLY A 156 7.84 -6.45 -33.35
CA GLY A 156 8.93 -7.14 -32.65
C GLY A 156 8.38 -8.27 -31.77
N ARG A 157 8.92 -9.48 -31.90
CA ARG A 157 8.48 -10.68 -31.16
C ARG A 157 9.60 -11.29 -30.33
N LEU A 158 9.22 -11.84 -29.18
CA LEU A 158 10.11 -12.63 -28.35
C LEU A 158 10.33 -14.00 -28.99
N ARG A 159 11.57 -14.37 -29.29
CA ARG A 159 11.91 -15.70 -29.79
C ARG A 159 12.31 -16.62 -28.65
N ALA A 160 13.39 -16.29 -27.93
CA ALA A 160 13.87 -17.11 -26.82
C ALA A 160 14.22 -16.29 -25.58
N VAL A 161 14.20 -16.95 -24.43
CA VAL A 161 14.71 -16.42 -23.16
C VAL A 161 15.93 -17.23 -22.77
N ARG A 162 17.07 -16.56 -22.61
CA ARG A 162 18.34 -17.14 -22.16
C ARG A 162 18.61 -16.63 -20.76
N VAL A 163 18.93 -17.54 -19.84
CA VAL A 163 19.24 -17.17 -18.45
C VAL A 163 20.71 -17.43 -18.20
N ALA A 164 21.43 -16.37 -17.80
CA ALA A 164 22.75 -16.44 -17.22
C ALA A 164 22.58 -16.27 -15.70
N SER A 165 22.83 -17.35 -14.95
CA SER A 165 22.65 -17.39 -13.50
C SER A 165 23.90 -17.97 -12.86
N ASP A 166 24.24 -17.46 -11.68
CA ASP A 166 25.29 -18.00 -10.79
C ASP A 166 24.84 -19.27 -10.05
N THR A 167 23.54 -19.58 -10.04
CA THR A 167 22.97 -20.81 -9.47
C THR A 167 22.19 -21.62 -10.49
N ASP A 168 22.25 -22.95 -10.38
CA ASP A 168 21.40 -23.87 -11.15
C ASP A 168 19.92 -23.76 -10.73
N GLY A 169 19.00 -23.89 -11.69
CA GLY A 169 17.55 -23.96 -11.41
C GLY A 169 16.83 -22.62 -11.23
N ALA A 170 17.41 -21.49 -11.63
CA ALA A 170 16.73 -20.18 -11.55
C ALA A 170 15.48 -20.13 -12.45
N HIS A 171 14.29 -20.15 -11.84
CA HIS A 171 13.01 -20.16 -12.57
C HIS A 171 12.55 -18.74 -12.92
N TRP A 172 12.82 -18.30 -14.16
CA TRP A 172 12.39 -16.99 -14.66
C TRP A 172 10.88 -16.90 -14.98
N LYS A 173 10.23 -18.05 -15.21
CA LYS A 173 8.86 -18.14 -15.74
C LYS A 173 7.79 -17.56 -14.83
N THR A 174 8.00 -17.55 -13.51
CA THR A 174 7.07 -16.95 -12.56
C THR A 174 7.19 -15.43 -12.52
N ALA A 175 8.31 -14.86 -12.95
CA ALA A 175 8.53 -13.41 -12.98
C ALA A 175 8.14 -12.78 -14.34
N LEU A 176 8.50 -13.40 -15.47
CA LEU A 176 8.30 -12.82 -16.81
C LEU A 176 6.93 -13.16 -17.41
N PRO A 177 6.05 -12.18 -17.67
CA PRO A 177 4.76 -12.42 -18.32
C PRO A 177 4.85 -12.41 -19.86
N LEU A 178 5.85 -13.09 -20.43
CA LEU A 178 6.02 -13.27 -21.88
C LEU A 178 6.37 -14.73 -22.20
N ARG A 179 5.95 -15.18 -23.38
CA ARG A 179 6.28 -16.48 -23.96
C ARG A 179 6.90 -16.30 -25.34
N SER A 180 7.58 -17.33 -25.82
CA SER A 180 8.06 -17.41 -27.20
C SER A 180 6.89 -17.16 -28.17
N GLY A 181 7.12 -16.29 -29.15
CA GLY A 181 6.14 -15.83 -30.12
C GLY A 181 5.39 -14.57 -29.70
N ASP A 182 5.35 -14.20 -28.42
CA ASP A 182 4.60 -13.01 -27.99
C ASP A 182 5.21 -11.71 -28.55
N LEU A 183 4.39 -10.68 -28.72
CA LEU A 183 4.89 -9.33 -28.97
C LEU A 183 5.79 -8.89 -27.82
N LEU A 184 6.98 -8.40 -28.14
CA LEU A 184 7.90 -7.92 -27.13
C LEU A 184 7.39 -6.59 -26.55
N ASP A 185 7.02 -6.64 -25.27
CA ASP A 185 6.53 -5.50 -24.51
C ASP A 185 7.50 -5.14 -23.39
N LEU A 186 8.07 -3.94 -23.44
CA LEU A 186 8.95 -3.42 -22.40
C LEU A 186 8.28 -3.45 -21.02
N ARG A 187 6.96 -3.24 -20.94
CA ARG A 187 6.22 -3.27 -19.67
C ARG A 187 6.25 -4.63 -19.02
N ALA A 188 6.20 -5.70 -19.81
CA ALA A 188 6.34 -7.06 -19.30
C ALA A 188 7.76 -7.35 -18.81
N ILE A 189 8.78 -6.79 -19.47
CA ILE A 189 10.19 -6.90 -19.04
C ILE A 189 10.42 -6.15 -17.74
N GLU A 190 9.95 -4.90 -17.63
CA GLU A 190 10.01 -4.09 -16.40
C GLU A 190 9.30 -4.80 -15.24
N GLN A 191 8.15 -5.43 -15.51
CA GLN A 191 7.44 -6.25 -14.53
C GLN A 191 8.30 -7.43 -14.05
N ALA A 192 9.01 -8.12 -14.94
CA ALA A 192 9.90 -9.21 -14.57
C ALA A 192 11.05 -8.73 -13.68
N VAL A 193 11.70 -7.62 -14.04
CA VAL A 193 12.78 -7.01 -13.25
C VAL A 193 12.28 -6.67 -11.84
N GLU A 194 11.10 -6.07 -11.71
CA GLU A 194 10.51 -5.78 -10.39
C GLU A 194 10.22 -7.05 -9.58
N GLN A 195 9.72 -8.12 -10.21
CA GLN A 195 9.45 -9.37 -9.49
C GLN A 195 10.74 -10.05 -9.02
N PHE A 196 11.82 -9.98 -9.79
CA PHE A 196 13.13 -10.48 -9.36
C PHE A 196 13.70 -9.64 -8.21
N LYS A 197 13.72 -8.31 -8.35
CA LYS A 197 14.25 -7.38 -7.35
C LYS A 197 13.37 -7.24 -6.10
N ARG A 198 12.20 -7.89 -6.07
CA ARG A 198 11.39 -8.00 -4.85
C ARG A 198 12.11 -8.79 -3.76
N LEU A 199 12.96 -9.73 -4.15
CA LEU A 199 13.80 -10.50 -3.22
C LEU A 199 15.10 -9.72 -2.96
N PRO A 200 15.37 -9.29 -1.72
CA PRO A 200 16.61 -8.59 -1.40
C PRO A 200 17.88 -9.38 -1.74
N SER A 201 17.80 -10.72 -1.74
CA SER A 201 18.92 -11.59 -2.11
C SER A 201 19.14 -11.73 -3.61
N GLN A 202 18.42 -11.00 -4.47
CA GLN A 202 18.48 -11.22 -5.91
C GLN A 202 18.55 -9.89 -6.66
N ASP A 203 19.61 -9.73 -7.45
CA ASP A 203 19.68 -8.66 -8.45
C ASP A 203 19.45 -9.24 -9.85
N ALA A 204 18.84 -8.44 -10.71
CA ALA A 204 18.45 -8.85 -12.05
C ALA A 204 18.67 -7.76 -13.08
N LYS A 205 19.25 -8.17 -14.22
CA LYS A 205 19.39 -7.37 -15.43
C LYS A 205 18.80 -8.14 -16.60
N ILE A 206 18.04 -7.46 -17.46
CA ILE A 206 17.49 -8.06 -18.68
C ILE A 206 17.94 -7.23 -19.87
N ASP A 207 18.67 -7.85 -20.77
CA ASP A 207 19.11 -7.26 -22.04
C ASP A 207 18.28 -7.80 -23.20
N ILE A 208 17.94 -6.95 -24.17
CA ILE A 208 17.24 -7.32 -25.40
C ILE A 208 18.29 -7.51 -26.50
N ALA A 209 18.48 -8.74 -26.95
CA ALA A 209 19.40 -9.10 -28.03
C ALA A 209 18.64 -9.34 -29.36
N PRO A 210 19.24 -9.06 -30.53
CA PRO A 210 18.64 -9.42 -31.81
C PRO A 210 18.47 -10.94 -31.94
N GLY A 211 17.34 -11.36 -32.49
CA GLY A 211 17.06 -12.76 -32.83
C GLY A 211 17.72 -13.19 -34.15
N GLU A 212 17.38 -14.38 -34.63
CA GLU A 212 17.90 -14.92 -35.89
C GLU A 212 17.18 -14.34 -37.11
N ALA A 213 15.85 -14.17 -37.04
CA ALA A 213 15.07 -13.57 -38.12
C ALA A 213 14.76 -12.08 -37.87
N PRO A 214 14.54 -11.27 -38.93
CA PRO A 214 14.06 -9.90 -38.79
C PRO A 214 12.75 -9.83 -38.00
N GLY A 215 12.67 -8.90 -37.04
CA GLY A 215 11.52 -8.76 -36.15
C GLY A 215 11.55 -9.67 -34.93
N GLU A 216 12.54 -10.54 -34.78
CA GLU A 216 12.73 -11.37 -33.59
C GLU A 216 13.76 -10.77 -32.62
N SER A 217 13.56 -11.04 -31.32
CA SER A 217 14.49 -10.65 -30.27
C SER A 217 14.56 -11.74 -29.21
N ASP A 218 15.75 -11.94 -28.65
CA ASP A 218 15.99 -12.78 -27.50
C ASP A 218 16.11 -11.92 -26.23
N LEU A 219 15.64 -12.44 -25.11
CA LEU A 219 15.89 -11.84 -23.79
C LEU A 219 17.02 -12.57 -23.10
N VAL A 220 18.04 -11.83 -22.69
CA VAL A 220 19.15 -12.34 -21.87
C VAL A 220 18.94 -11.85 -20.45
N ILE A 221 18.51 -12.76 -19.57
CA ILE A 221 18.29 -12.49 -18.15
C ILE A 221 19.56 -12.87 -17.40
N THR A 222 20.20 -11.89 -16.77
CA THR A 222 21.32 -12.11 -15.86
C THR A 222 20.82 -12.01 -14.42
N LEU A 223 20.97 -13.09 -13.66
CA LEU A 223 20.59 -13.17 -12.24
C LEU A 223 21.85 -13.33 -11.39
N GLN A 224 21.92 -12.55 -10.31
CA GLN A 224 22.96 -12.65 -9.30
C GLN A 224 22.30 -12.83 -7.94
N HIS A 225 22.75 -13.84 -7.19
CA HIS A 225 22.18 -14.18 -5.90
C HIS A 225 23.14 -13.81 -4.76
N GLY A 226 22.62 -13.02 -3.82
CA GLY A 226 23.24 -12.75 -2.53
C GLY A 226 22.79 -13.76 -1.48
N ARG A 227 22.96 -13.38 -0.21
CA ARG A 227 22.53 -14.21 0.92
C ARG A 227 21.01 -14.29 0.97
N ARG A 228 20.49 -15.51 0.80
CA ARG A 228 19.05 -15.81 0.71
C ARG A 228 18.27 -15.69 2.01
N TRP A 229 18.94 -15.52 3.14
CA TRP A 229 18.29 -15.35 4.43
C TRP A 229 18.68 -14.03 5.06
N ARG A 230 17.76 -13.49 5.85
CA ARG A 230 17.93 -12.23 6.58
C ARG A 230 17.26 -12.32 7.94
N GLY A 231 18.00 -11.96 8.98
CA GLY A 231 17.47 -11.76 10.32
C GLY A 231 17.30 -10.28 10.62
N VAL A 232 16.20 -9.91 11.27
CA VAL A 232 15.95 -8.56 11.78
C VAL A 232 15.53 -8.68 13.24
N ALA A 233 16.39 -8.19 14.14
CA ALA A 233 16.04 -7.97 15.52
C ALA A 233 15.60 -6.51 15.71
N ASN A 234 14.56 -6.27 16.50
CA ASN A 234 14.14 -4.92 16.81
C ASN A 234 13.69 -4.79 18.26
N ALA A 235 13.84 -3.59 18.81
CA ALA A 235 13.32 -3.22 20.11
C ALA A 235 12.75 -1.80 20.03
N ASP A 236 11.57 -1.57 20.58
CA ASP A 236 10.93 -0.26 20.62
C ASP A 236 10.04 -0.07 21.85
N ASP A 237 9.44 1.10 21.98
CA ASP A 237 8.51 1.43 23.07
C ASP A 237 7.07 1.66 22.57
N SER A 238 6.66 0.95 21.51
CA SER A 238 5.36 1.12 20.86
C SER A 238 4.18 0.46 21.57
N GLY A 239 4.44 -0.38 22.57
CA GLY A 239 3.40 -1.01 23.38
C GLY A 239 2.71 -0.03 24.31
N VAL A 240 1.77 -0.53 25.11
CA VAL A 240 1.05 0.26 26.13
C VAL A 240 1.45 -0.17 27.53
N GLU A 241 1.36 0.76 28.48
CA GLU A 241 1.82 0.53 29.85
C GLU A 241 1.14 -0.69 30.49
N ALA A 242 -0.17 -0.85 30.29
CA ALA A 242 -0.94 -1.93 30.89
C ALA A 242 -0.51 -3.35 30.45
N THR A 243 0.10 -3.49 29.27
CA THR A 243 0.49 -4.80 28.73
C THR A 243 1.99 -4.92 28.45
N GLY A 244 2.78 -3.88 28.70
CA GLY A 244 4.20 -3.83 28.39
C GLY A 244 4.50 -2.81 27.29
N ARG A 245 5.10 -1.68 27.68
CA ARG A 245 5.44 -0.59 26.76
C ARG A 245 6.64 -0.92 25.87
N ALA A 246 7.69 -1.46 26.47
CA ALA A 246 8.87 -1.91 25.74
C ALA A 246 8.56 -3.22 25.02
N GLN A 247 8.84 -3.27 23.73
CA GLN A 247 8.55 -4.38 22.83
C GLN A 247 9.84 -4.80 22.14
N SER A 248 9.93 -6.08 21.79
CA SER A 248 11.02 -6.66 21.03
C SER A 248 10.49 -7.63 19.99
N GLY A 249 11.17 -7.73 18.86
CA GLY A 249 10.80 -8.62 17.77
C GLY A 249 12.01 -9.25 17.09
N LEU A 250 11.80 -10.44 16.56
CA LEU A 250 12.71 -11.17 15.71
C LEU A 250 11.96 -11.59 14.45
N ASP A 251 12.37 -11.08 13.30
CA ASP A 251 11.85 -11.44 11.99
C ASP A 251 12.94 -12.19 11.21
N PHE A 252 12.61 -13.35 10.65
CA PHE A 252 13.47 -14.13 9.76
C PHE A 252 12.81 -14.22 8.39
N SER A 253 13.52 -13.77 7.35
CA SER A 253 13.09 -13.88 5.96
C SER A 253 13.97 -14.88 5.21
N LEU A 254 13.34 -15.71 4.37
CA LEU A 254 14.00 -16.62 3.44
C LEU A 254 13.51 -16.35 2.02
N ASP A 255 14.45 -15.98 1.16
CA ASP A 255 14.23 -15.64 -0.23
C ASP A 255 14.34 -16.89 -1.12
N ASN A 256 13.39 -16.98 -2.04
CA ASN A 256 13.26 -18.00 -3.08
C ASN A 256 13.21 -19.46 -2.59
N PRO A 257 12.57 -19.82 -1.45
CA PRO A 257 12.70 -21.17 -0.87
C PRO A 257 12.30 -22.30 -1.83
N LEU A 258 11.31 -22.09 -2.71
CA LEU A 258 10.89 -23.07 -3.72
C LEU A 258 11.50 -22.84 -5.10
N GLY A 259 12.38 -21.84 -5.27
CA GLY A 259 12.93 -21.47 -6.57
C GLY A 259 11.96 -20.67 -7.46
N LEU A 260 10.79 -20.26 -6.95
CA LEU A 260 9.71 -19.66 -7.73
C LEU A 260 9.68 -18.12 -7.64
N ASN A 261 10.79 -17.50 -7.26
CA ASN A 261 10.90 -16.09 -6.86
C ASN A 261 9.95 -15.76 -5.69
N ASP A 262 9.77 -16.70 -4.77
CA ASP A 262 8.91 -16.63 -3.60
C ASP A 262 9.64 -16.04 -2.37
N LEU A 263 8.90 -15.46 -1.42
CA LEU A 263 9.45 -14.91 -0.18
C LEU A 263 8.68 -15.46 1.02
N LEU A 264 9.38 -16.12 1.93
CA LEU A 264 8.88 -16.55 3.23
C LEU A 264 9.38 -15.60 4.31
N SER A 265 8.54 -15.22 5.26
CA SER A 265 8.97 -14.53 6.48
C SER A 265 8.23 -15.06 7.69
N VAL A 266 8.95 -15.24 8.79
CA VAL A 266 8.44 -15.70 10.08
C VAL A 266 8.88 -14.69 11.12
N GLY A 267 7.96 -14.23 11.95
CA GLY A 267 8.22 -13.26 12.99
C GLY A 267 7.76 -13.74 14.36
N TYR A 268 8.47 -13.31 15.38
CA TYR A 268 8.12 -13.45 16.78
C TYR A 268 8.25 -12.09 17.46
N SER A 269 7.28 -11.72 18.30
CA SER A 269 7.36 -10.51 19.13
C SER A 269 7.00 -10.81 20.58
N HIS A 270 7.60 -10.06 21.49
CA HIS A 270 7.39 -10.16 22.93
C HIS A 270 7.60 -8.79 23.58
N ASP A 271 6.93 -8.50 24.70
CA ASP A 271 7.29 -7.34 25.50
C ASP A 271 8.65 -7.53 26.19
N LEU A 272 9.29 -6.45 26.64
CA LEU A 272 10.54 -6.53 27.39
C LEU A 272 10.33 -6.33 28.90
N ALA A 273 9.10 -6.53 29.42
CA ALA A 273 8.85 -6.33 30.84
C ALA A 273 9.59 -7.37 31.69
N THR A 274 10.00 -6.95 32.88
CA THR A 274 10.78 -7.77 33.82
C THR A 274 9.91 -8.57 34.80
N ARG A 275 8.58 -8.44 34.73
CA ARG A 275 7.60 -9.10 35.60
C ARG A 275 6.47 -9.74 34.79
N ASP A 276 6.78 -10.88 34.17
CA ASP A 276 5.86 -11.64 33.32
C ASP A 276 4.52 -12.00 34.01
N GLU A 277 4.47 -12.08 35.34
CA GLU A 277 3.23 -12.41 36.07
C GLU A 277 2.22 -11.24 36.19
N GLU A 278 2.64 -10.00 35.93
CA GLU A 278 1.78 -8.81 36.08
C GLU A 278 1.16 -8.37 34.74
N ARG A 279 1.92 -8.45 33.65
CA ARG A 279 1.54 -8.00 32.31
C ARG A 279 2.43 -8.65 31.25
N GLY A 280 1.94 -8.70 30.02
CA GLY A 280 2.77 -9.09 28.89
C GLY A 280 2.01 -9.19 27.58
N THR A 281 2.78 -9.27 26.49
CA THR A 281 2.31 -9.43 25.13
C THR A 281 3.24 -10.34 24.35
N ARG A 282 2.67 -11.22 23.52
CA ARG A 282 3.45 -12.05 22.61
C ARG A 282 2.75 -12.26 21.29
N GLY A 283 3.51 -12.21 20.21
CA GLY A 283 3.03 -12.32 18.85
C GLY A 283 3.84 -13.31 18.03
N ASN A 284 3.18 -13.95 17.07
CA ASN A 284 3.80 -14.73 16.02
C ASN A 284 3.22 -14.29 14.68
N SER A 285 4.05 -14.24 13.64
CA SER A 285 3.63 -13.94 12.28
C SER A 285 4.29 -14.90 11.28
N LEU A 286 3.56 -15.20 10.22
CA LEU A 286 3.99 -15.96 9.07
C LEU A 286 3.47 -15.24 7.83
N SER A 287 4.33 -15.01 6.85
CA SER A 287 3.93 -14.49 5.54
C SER A 287 4.65 -15.22 4.43
N TYR A 288 3.95 -15.54 3.36
CA TYR A 288 4.49 -16.18 2.17
C TYR A 288 3.95 -15.48 0.92
N SER A 289 4.83 -15.04 0.01
CA SER A 289 4.42 -14.37 -1.23
C SER A 289 5.02 -15.03 -2.48
N LEU A 290 4.22 -15.14 -3.54
CA LEU A 290 4.56 -15.79 -4.81
C LEU A 290 4.15 -14.89 -5.99
N PRO A 291 5.08 -14.52 -6.90
CA PRO A 291 4.74 -13.83 -8.13
C PRO A 291 4.27 -14.80 -9.22
N TRP A 292 3.41 -14.32 -10.11
CA TRP A 292 3.10 -14.99 -11.38
C TRP A 292 2.86 -13.97 -12.49
N GLY A 293 3.95 -13.44 -13.02
CA GLY A 293 3.95 -12.39 -14.04
C GLY A 293 3.28 -11.11 -13.52
N TRP A 294 2.07 -10.85 -14.05
CA TRP A 294 1.22 -9.73 -13.65
C TRP A 294 0.50 -9.93 -12.31
N TRP A 295 0.51 -11.15 -11.77
CA TRP A 295 -0.15 -11.49 -10.50
C TRP A 295 0.85 -11.59 -9.34
N THR A 296 0.37 -11.40 -8.13
CA THR A 296 1.08 -11.72 -6.89
C THR A 296 0.08 -12.30 -5.90
N PHE A 297 0.44 -13.43 -5.30
CA PHE A 297 -0.34 -14.13 -4.29
C PHE A 297 0.40 -14.02 -2.96
N ALA A 298 -0.28 -13.63 -1.90
CA ALA A 298 0.31 -13.60 -0.56
C ALA A 298 -0.60 -14.25 0.47
N LEU A 299 -0.02 -15.12 1.29
CA LEU A 299 -0.66 -15.72 2.46
C LEU A 299 -0.03 -15.09 3.70
N SER A 300 -0.84 -14.67 4.66
CA SER A 300 -0.35 -14.27 5.98
C SER A 300 -1.17 -14.92 7.10
N ALA A 301 -0.50 -15.24 8.19
CA ALA A 301 -1.11 -15.73 9.42
C ALA A 301 -0.42 -15.11 10.61
N SER A 302 -1.18 -14.67 11.61
CA SER A 302 -0.64 -14.14 12.86
C SER A 302 -1.46 -14.60 14.06
N SER A 303 -0.79 -14.67 15.20
CA SER A 303 -1.38 -15.00 16.50
C SER A 303 -0.78 -14.11 17.57
N TYR A 304 -1.62 -13.63 18.47
CA TYR A 304 -1.25 -12.68 19.49
C TYR A 304 -1.94 -13.01 20.80
N ARG A 305 -1.25 -12.80 21.91
CA ARG A 305 -1.78 -12.93 23.27
C ARG A 305 -1.35 -11.75 24.12
N TYR A 306 -2.22 -11.32 25.02
CA TYR A 306 -1.87 -10.35 26.06
C TYR A 306 -2.43 -10.80 27.41
N HIS A 307 -1.83 -10.28 28.48
CA HIS A 307 -2.39 -10.31 29.82
C HIS A 307 -2.00 -9.04 30.58
N GLN A 308 -2.83 -8.68 31.55
CA GLN A 308 -2.64 -7.55 32.46
C GLN A 308 -3.43 -7.75 33.74
N ARG A 309 -3.04 -7.06 34.81
CA ARG A 309 -3.83 -6.94 36.03
C ARG A 309 -4.73 -5.71 35.97
N VAL A 310 -5.99 -5.88 36.34
CA VAL A 310 -7.00 -4.82 36.42
C VAL A 310 -7.52 -4.79 37.85
N ASP A 311 -7.34 -3.66 38.52
CA ASP A 311 -7.81 -3.49 39.89
C ASP A 311 -9.33 -3.31 39.91
N GLY A 312 -10.01 -4.23 40.59
CA GLY A 312 -11.41 -4.10 40.96
C GLY A 312 -11.57 -3.43 42.33
N PHE A 313 -12.82 -3.28 42.77
CA PHE A 313 -13.12 -2.60 44.04
C PHE A 313 -12.57 -3.34 45.28
N LEU A 314 -12.55 -4.68 45.26
CA LEU A 314 -12.11 -5.52 46.40
C LEU A 314 -10.93 -6.43 46.08
N GLN A 315 -10.66 -6.68 44.80
CA GLN A 315 -9.61 -7.60 44.36
C GLN A 315 -9.09 -7.19 42.98
N THR A 316 -7.86 -7.58 42.69
CA THR A 316 -7.23 -7.44 41.38
C THR A 316 -7.56 -8.67 40.54
N PHE A 317 -8.02 -8.45 39.32
CA PHE A 317 -8.35 -9.50 38.35
C PHE A 317 -7.28 -9.56 37.26
N GLN A 318 -6.99 -10.75 36.74
CA GLN A 318 -6.19 -10.92 35.54
C GLN A 318 -7.08 -10.84 34.30
N SER A 319 -6.90 -9.79 33.50
CA SER A 319 -7.50 -9.68 32.17
C SER A 319 -6.52 -10.22 31.13
N SER A 320 -6.99 -11.11 30.26
CA SER A 320 -6.18 -11.64 29.17
C SER A 320 -6.98 -11.79 27.89
N GLY A 321 -6.30 -11.96 26.77
CA GLY A 321 -6.97 -12.23 25.51
C GLY A 321 -6.04 -12.78 24.45
N GLU A 322 -6.64 -13.39 23.45
CA GLU A 322 -5.96 -13.96 22.29
C GLU A 322 -6.64 -13.50 21.01
N SER A 323 -5.85 -13.30 19.96
CA SER A 323 -6.31 -12.89 18.64
C SER A 323 -5.47 -13.58 17.58
N SER A 324 -6.13 -14.21 16.61
CA SER A 324 -5.48 -14.83 15.45
C SER A 324 -6.13 -14.35 14.16
N ASN A 325 -5.32 -14.17 13.15
CA ASN A 325 -5.72 -13.66 11.85
C ASN A 325 -5.06 -14.51 10.77
N ALA A 326 -5.81 -14.82 9.71
CA ALA A 326 -5.29 -15.48 8.52
C ALA A 326 -5.87 -14.81 7.28
N GLN A 327 -5.03 -14.46 6.32
CA GLN A 327 -5.43 -13.71 5.12
C GLN A 327 -4.78 -14.28 3.87
N LEU A 328 -5.55 -14.30 2.80
CA LEU A 328 -5.09 -14.53 1.43
C LEU A 328 -5.30 -13.24 0.63
N ASP A 329 -4.22 -12.73 0.05
CA ASP A 329 -4.21 -11.57 -0.83
C ASP A 329 -3.86 -11.99 -2.27
N ILE A 330 -4.64 -11.49 -3.22
CA ILE A 330 -4.44 -11.70 -4.65
C ILE A 330 -4.42 -10.34 -5.34
N GLN A 331 -3.28 -9.97 -5.91
CA GLN A 331 -3.08 -8.70 -6.61
C GLN A 331 -2.76 -8.93 -8.09
N ARG A 332 -3.30 -8.08 -8.97
CA ARG A 332 -2.95 -8.00 -10.39
C ARG A 332 -2.58 -6.58 -10.79
N VAL A 333 -1.46 -6.42 -11.48
CA VAL A 333 -1.14 -5.16 -12.18
C VAL A 333 -2.07 -5.01 -13.39
N LEU A 334 -2.88 -3.95 -13.41
CA LEU A 334 -3.83 -3.66 -14.48
C LEU A 334 -3.20 -2.80 -15.59
N HIS A 335 -2.32 -1.88 -15.18
CA HIS A 335 -1.67 -0.94 -16.07
C HIS A 335 -0.31 -0.55 -15.52
N ARG A 336 0.68 -0.35 -16.40
CA ARG A 336 1.95 0.28 -16.05
C ARG A 336 2.55 1.02 -17.24
N ASP A 337 3.31 2.04 -16.93
CA ASP A 337 4.20 2.75 -17.84
C ASP A 337 5.52 3.08 -17.13
N GLY A 338 6.35 3.93 -17.74
CA GLY A 338 7.66 4.27 -17.20
C GLY A 338 7.62 5.12 -15.93
N THR A 339 6.47 5.67 -15.57
CA THR A 339 6.26 6.60 -14.45
C THR A 339 5.09 6.20 -13.56
N SER A 340 4.24 5.27 -13.98
CA SER A 340 3.05 4.88 -13.22
C SER A 340 2.80 3.38 -13.21
N LYS A 341 2.15 2.90 -12.15
CA LYS A 341 1.72 1.51 -11.98
C LYS A 341 0.40 1.47 -11.23
N THR A 342 -0.59 0.81 -11.82
CA THR A 342 -1.92 0.62 -11.22
C THR A 342 -2.19 -0.86 -11.04
N SER A 343 -2.56 -1.26 -9.83
CA SER A 343 -2.91 -2.64 -9.49
C SER A 343 -4.28 -2.70 -8.83
N ALA A 344 -4.98 -3.81 -9.01
CA ALA A 344 -6.18 -4.14 -8.25
C ALA A 344 -5.95 -5.44 -7.48
N GLY A 345 -6.59 -5.58 -6.34
CA GLY A 345 -6.49 -6.80 -5.57
C GLY A 345 -7.68 -7.07 -4.68
N VAL A 346 -7.68 -8.29 -4.16
CA VAL A 346 -8.68 -8.81 -3.23
C VAL A 346 -7.97 -9.48 -2.07
N THR A 347 -8.33 -9.10 -0.85
CA THR A 347 -7.89 -9.76 0.37
C THR A 347 -9.08 -10.46 1.02
N VAL A 348 -8.96 -11.76 1.27
CA VAL A 348 -9.94 -12.54 2.04
C VAL A 348 -9.31 -12.94 3.36
N GLY A 349 -9.96 -12.61 4.47
CA GLY A 349 -9.42 -12.82 5.81
C GLY A 349 -10.40 -13.51 6.74
N ARG A 350 -9.86 -14.21 7.75
CA ARG A 350 -10.60 -14.70 8.91
C ARG A 350 -9.86 -14.29 10.18
N ARG A 351 -10.59 -13.77 11.15
CA ARG A 351 -10.09 -13.35 12.45
C ARG A 351 -10.88 -13.99 13.58
N ARG A 352 -10.16 -14.56 14.54
CA ARG A 352 -10.71 -15.10 15.78
C ARG A 352 -10.11 -14.38 16.97
N ALA A 353 -10.93 -13.89 17.88
CA ALA A 353 -10.47 -13.21 19.08
C ALA A 353 -11.33 -13.57 20.29
N ARG A 354 -10.70 -13.69 21.45
CA ARG A 354 -11.34 -14.03 22.73
C ARG A 354 -10.69 -13.23 23.85
N SER A 355 -11.51 -12.82 24.81
CA SER A 355 -11.07 -12.13 26.02
C SER A 355 -11.49 -12.94 27.25
N TYR A 356 -10.70 -12.86 28.30
CA TYR A 356 -10.88 -13.58 29.55
C TYR A 356 -10.68 -12.65 30.73
N LEU A 357 -11.38 -12.94 31.84
CA LEU A 357 -11.17 -12.34 33.15
C LEU A 357 -11.02 -13.48 34.16
N ASP A 358 -9.88 -13.57 34.84
CA ASP A 358 -9.50 -14.70 35.71
C ASP A 358 -9.72 -16.07 35.06
N GLY A 359 -9.38 -16.17 33.77
CA GLY A 359 -9.52 -17.41 32.98
C GLY A 359 -10.95 -17.71 32.49
N VAL A 360 -11.95 -16.94 32.91
CA VAL A 360 -13.34 -17.07 32.43
C VAL A 360 -13.54 -16.22 31.18
N GLU A 361 -14.05 -16.83 30.11
CA GLU A 361 -14.25 -16.12 28.84
C GLU A 361 -15.39 -15.09 28.92
N ILE A 362 -15.12 -13.89 28.42
CA ILE A 362 -16.11 -12.83 28.26
C ILE A 362 -16.82 -13.04 26.91
N GLY A 363 -17.90 -13.83 26.91
CA GLY A 363 -18.59 -14.27 25.68
C GLY A 363 -19.01 -13.13 24.73
N ILE A 364 -19.42 -11.97 25.27
CA ILE A 364 -19.80 -10.79 24.46
C ILE A 364 -18.61 -10.13 23.72
N GLN A 365 -17.36 -10.44 24.09
CA GLN A 365 -16.15 -9.96 23.41
C GLN A 365 -15.59 -10.99 22.42
N ARG A 366 -16.18 -12.20 22.34
CA ARG A 366 -15.77 -13.23 21.38
C ARG A 366 -16.02 -12.73 19.95
N ARG A 367 -15.05 -12.99 19.07
CA ARG A 367 -15.10 -12.69 17.64
C ARG A 367 -14.66 -13.91 16.85
N ASP A 368 -15.45 -14.31 15.87
CA ASP A 368 -15.00 -15.20 14.79
C ASP A 368 -15.57 -14.63 13.49
N THR A 369 -14.81 -13.76 12.83
CA THR A 369 -15.27 -12.95 11.72
C THR A 369 -14.50 -13.30 10.46
N SER A 370 -15.16 -13.20 9.31
CA SER A 370 -14.51 -13.27 8.01
C SER A 370 -14.75 -11.96 7.27
N SER A 371 -13.82 -11.56 6.42
CA SER A 371 -13.93 -10.33 5.64
C SER A 371 -13.40 -10.51 4.22
N ALA A 372 -13.94 -9.75 3.28
CA ALA A 372 -13.39 -9.57 1.95
C ALA A 372 -13.12 -8.08 1.73
N GLU A 373 -11.92 -7.74 1.26
CA GLU A 373 -11.51 -6.38 0.92
C GLU A 373 -11.13 -6.32 -0.55
N PHE A 374 -11.76 -5.41 -1.29
CA PHE A 374 -11.36 -5.06 -2.65
C PHE A 374 -10.57 -3.76 -2.60
N TYR A 375 -9.45 -3.69 -3.33
CA TYR A 375 -8.64 -2.48 -3.36
C TYR A 375 -8.06 -2.17 -4.74
N LEU A 376 -7.75 -0.90 -4.94
CA LEU A 376 -6.98 -0.38 -6.06
C LEU A 376 -5.77 0.39 -5.50
N THR A 377 -4.58 0.09 -6.01
CA THR A 377 -3.35 0.84 -5.74
C THR A 377 -2.88 1.54 -7.00
N HIS A 378 -2.37 2.76 -6.85
CA HIS A 378 -1.75 3.53 -7.92
C HIS A 378 -0.48 4.19 -7.41
N ARG A 379 0.64 3.89 -8.07
CA ARG A 379 1.91 4.61 -7.93
C ARG A 379 2.12 5.51 -9.13
N ARG A 380 2.61 6.73 -8.89
CA ARG A 380 3.08 7.64 -9.94
C ARG A 380 4.31 8.43 -9.50
N TYR A 381 5.26 8.57 -10.41
CA TYR A 381 6.38 9.49 -10.30
C TYR A 381 6.07 10.78 -11.07
N LEU A 382 6.28 11.92 -10.41
CA LEU A 382 6.12 13.27 -10.94
C LEU A 382 7.46 14.00 -10.74
N GLY A 383 8.37 13.82 -11.69
CA GLY A 383 9.78 14.17 -11.50
C GLY A 383 10.38 13.34 -10.37
N ALA A 384 10.94 14.03 -9.36
CA ALA A 384 11.48 13.38 -8.17
C ALA A 384 10.41 12.95 -7.14
N MET A 385 9.17 13.45 -7.26
CA MET A 385 8.09 13.12 -6.32
C MET A 385 7.53 11.73 -6.61
N GLN A 386 7.47 10.88 -5.60
CA GLN A 386 6.73 9.63 -5.62
C GLN A 386 5.37 9.84 -4.95
N LEU A 387 4.28 9.45 -5.61
CA LEU A 387 2.91 9.46 -5.09
C LEU A 387 2.34 8.04 -5.13
N ASP A 388 1.88 7.55 -3.99
CA ASP A 388 1.20 6.27 -3.81
C ASP A 388 -0.22 6.51 -3.28
N VAL A 389 -1.22 5.89 -3.90
CA VAL A 389 -2.63 5.98 -3.53
C VAL A 389 -3.20 4.58 -3.42
N ARG A 390 -3.88 4.27 -2.31
CA ARG A 390 -4.67 3.05 -2.12
C ARG A 390 -6.09 3.42 -1.73
N ILE A 391 -7.07 2.92 -2.47
CA ILE A 391 -8.48 2.94 -2.08
C ILE A 391 -8.93 1.50 -1.85
N ALA A 392 -9.55 1.23 -0.70
CA ALA A 392 -10.00 -0.11 -0.35
C ALA A 392 -11.39 -0.10 0.29
N HIS A 393 -12.19 -1.12 0.01
CA HIS A 393 -13.48 -1.34 0.63
C HIS A 393 -13.53 -2.75 1.20
N ARG A 394 -13.59 -2.84 2.53
CA ARG A 394 -13.69 -4.08 3.30
C ARG A 394 -15.12 -4.32 3.74
N ARG A 395 -15.60 -5.54 3.57
CA ARG A 395 -16.91 -5.99 4.03
C ARG A 395 -16.80 -7.28 4.83
N GLY A 396 -17.52 -7.37 5.94
CA GLY A 396 -17.67 -8.64 6.65
C GLY A 396 -18.46 -9.66 5.82
N THR A 397 -18.06 -10.93 5.87
CA THR A 397 -18.70 -12.04 5.13
C THR A 397 -19.04 -13.22 6.06
N PRO A 398 -20.06 -14.05 5.72
CA PRO A 398 -20.41 -15.25 6.51
C PRO A 398 -19.52 -16.45 6.15
N TRP A 399 -18.44 -16.23 5.40
CA TRP A 399 -17.60 -17.30 4.88
C TRP A 399 -16.88 -18.06 5.99
N PHE A 400 -16.62 -19.35 5.75
CA PHE A 400 -15.93 -20.25 6.68
C PHE A 400 -16.65 -20.45 8.01
N ASN A 401 -17.99 -20.35 8.02
CA ASN A 401 -18.81 -20.47 9.23
C ASN A 401 -18.43 -19.41 10.29
N SER A 402 -18.18 -18.17 9.83
CA SER A 402 -17.95 -17.03 10.71
C SER A 402 -19.25 -16.62 11.40
N GLN A 403 -19.10 -16.02 12.58
CA GLN A 403 -20.18 -15.33 13.26
C GLN A 403 -20.69 -14.20 12.36
N TRP A 404 -21.96 -14.30 12.00
CA TRP A 404 -22.58 -13.37 11.05
C TRP A 404 -23.38 -12.24 11.72
N THR A 405 -23.71 -12.42 12.99
CA THR A 405 -24.40 -11.44 13.84
C THR A 405 -23.70 -11.36 15.19
N GLY A 406 -23.57 -10.16 15.73
CA GLY A 406 -23.12 -9.95 17.11
C GLY A 406 -24.16 -10.42 18.13
N TYR A 407 -23.83 -10.26 19.42
CA TYR A 407 -24.74 -10.55 20.53
C TYR A 407 -25.83 -9.45 20.56
N ASP A 408 -26.97 -9.72 19.91
CA ASP A 408 -28.21 -8.93 19.84
C ASP A 408 -28.26 -7.65 18.94
N PRO A 409 -28.86 -7.72 17.74
CA PRO A 409 -29.11 -6.55 16.88
C PRO A 409 -30.13 -5.54 17.42
N GLN A 410 -30.97 -5.90 18.40
CA GLN A 410 -32.06 -5.06 18.89
C GLN A 410 -31.61 -4.00 19.90
N ILE A 411 -30.40 -4.11 20.44
CA ILE A 411 -29.85 -3.23 21.49
C ILE A 411 -28.78 -2.26 20.92
N GLY A 412 -28.57 -2.23 19.60
CA GLY A 412 -27.59 -1.34 18.97
C GLY A 412 -26.14 -1.81 19.13
N PHE A 413 -25.89 -3.13 19.11
CA PHE A 413 -24.53 -3.68 19.11
C PHE A 413 -23.83 -3.51 17.74
N PRO A 414 -22.50 -3.41 17.71
CA PRO A 414 -21.73 -3.42 16.48
C PRO A 414 -22.02 -4.64 15.60
N THR A 415 -22.11 -4.43 14.29
CA THR A 415 -22.40 -5.50 13.33
C THR A 415 -21.13 -6.12 12.76
N PHE A 416 -21.12 -7.45 12.58
CA PHE A 416 -20.08 -8.14 11.80
C PHE A 416 -20.30 -8.03 10.28
N ARG A 417 -21.38 -7.38 9.83
CA ARG A 417 -21.71 -7.12 8.42
C ARG A 417 -21.30 -5.71 7.98
N TYR A 418 -20.28 -5.16 8.63
CA TYR A 418 -19.85 -3.78 8.41
C TYR A 418 -19.28 -3.59 7.01
N GLY A 419 -19.38 -2.36 6.49
CA GLY A 419 -18.65 -1.89 5.32
C GLY A 419 -17.70 -0.76 5.70
N VAL A 420 -16.40 -0.96 5.54
CA VAL A 420 -15.36 0.04 5.82
C VAL A 420 -14.66 0.42 4.53
N THR A 421 -14.72 1.70 4.16
CA THR A 421 -13.96 2.26 3.05
C THR A 421 -12.78 3.04 3.59
N THR A 422 -11.60 2.80 3.03
CA THR A 422 -10.35 3.48 3.40
C THR A 422 -9.68 4.09 2.18
N LEU A 423 -9.05 5.25 2.40
CA LEU A 423 -8.19 5.93 1.46
C LEU A 423 -6.85 6.18 2.15
N ASP A 424 -5.79 5.59 1.63
CA ASP A 424 -4.41 5.88 2.01
C ASP A 424 -3.74 6.65 0.85
N VAL A 425 -3.11 7.78 1.14
CA VAL A 425 -2.31 8.56 0.19
C VAL A 425 -0.96 8.83 0.84
N SER A 426 0.13 8.48 0.18
CA SER A 426 1.48 8.78 0.65
C SER A 426 2.34 9.39 -0.45
N THR A 427 3.20 10.32 -0.07
CA THR A 427 4.13 11.00 -0.99
C THR A 427 5.50 11.14 -0.35
N ALA A 428 6.54 11.04 -1.18
CA ALA A 428 7.92 11.31 -0.83
C ALA A 428 8.54 12.21 -1.90
N LEU A 429 9.03 13.38 -1.48
CA LEU A 429 9.67 14.36 -2.34
C LEU A 429 11.06 14.71 -1.79
N PRO A 430 12.14 14.17 -2.37
CA PRO A 430 13.48 14.68 -2.15
C PRO A 430 13.67 15.98 -2.94
N PHE A 431 14.24 16.99 -2.30
CA PHE A 431 14.56 18.28 -2.92
C PHE A 431 15.83 18.88 -2.30
N LYS A 432 16.31 19.99 -2.85
CA LYS A 432 17.44 20.74 -2.30
C LYS A 432 16.99 22.16 -1.98
N LEU A 433 17.38 22.67 -0.82
CA LEU A 433 17.28 24.08 -0.47
C LEU A 433 18.70 24.67 -0.46
N GLY A 434 19.09 25.28 -1.57
CA GLY A 434 20.50 25.63 -1.81
C GLY A 434 21.37 24.37 -1.82
N PRO A 435 22.45 24.29 -1.01
CA PRO A 435 23.31 23.10 -0.93
C PRO A 435 22.73 21.99 -0.03
N VAL A 436 21.67 22.26 0.74
CA VAL A 436 21.18 21.34 1.77
C VAL A 436 20.17 20.35 1.15
N PRO A 437 20.44 19.04 1.15
CA PRO A 437 19.46 18.04 0.76
C PRO A 437 18.35 17.96 1.81
N MET A 438 17.11 17.91 1.36
CA MET A 438 15.92 17.80 2.20
C MET A 438 14.97 16.75 1.61
N ALA A 439 14.15 16.14 2.45
CA ALA A 439 13.09 15.25 2.00
C ALA A 439 11.80 15.55 2.75
N TRP A 440 10.71 15.73 2.00
CA TRP A 440 9.38 15.84 2.58
C TRP A 440 8.61 14.55 2.34
N GLU A 441 8.10 13.99 3.43
CA GLU A 441 7.21 12.83 3.43
C GLU A 441 5.85 13.25 3.96
N SER A 442 4.78 12.89 3.28
CA SER A 442 3.41 13.16 3.74
C SER A 442 2.54 11.93 3.55
N SER A 443 1.76 11.57 4.57
CA SER A 443 0.82 10.44 4.53
C SER A 443 -0.54 10.85 5.08
N LEU A 444 -1.60 10.64 4.31
CA LEU A 444 -2.99 10.83 4.70
C LEU A 444 -3.66 9.45 4.76
N ARG A 445 -4.38 9.19 5.85
CA ARG A 445 -5.31 8.08 5.96
C ARG A 445 -6.69 8.62 6.27
N ALA A 446 -7.70 8.16 5.53
CA ALA A 446 -9.10 8.42 5.81
C ALA A 446 -9.88 7.11 5.84
N GLN A 447 -10.85 7.03 6.75
CA GLN A 447 -11.74 5.90 6.92
C GLN A 447 -13.19 6.39 7.06
N THR A 448 -14.12 5.65 6.48
CA THR A 448 -15.56 5.84 6.69
C THR A 448 -16.29 4.51 6.73
N ALA A 449 -17.31 4.43 7.59
CA ALA A 449 -18.29 3.37 7.63
C ALA A 449 -19.69 3.93 7.88
N GLY A 450 -20.72 3.25 7.38
CA GLY A 450 -22.12 3.62 7.61
C GLY A 450 -22.70 2.96 8.86
N GLU A 451 -22.20 1.77 9.18
CA GLU A 451 -22.65 0.97 10.31
C GLU A 451 -21.84 1.27 11.58
N LEU A 452 -22.43 0.92 12.74
CA LEU A 452 -21.73 0.92 14.01
C LEU A 452 -20.64 -0.15 14.01
N LEU A 453 -19.40 0.25 14.24
CA LEU A 453 -18.24 -0.65 14.23
C LEU A 453 -17.85 -1.14 15.62
N LEU A 454 -17.13 -2.25 15.67
CA LEU A 454 -16.41 -2.67 16.88
C LEU A 454 -15.27 -1.69 17.13
N GLY A 455 -14.89 -1.52 18.40
CA GLY A 455 -13.74 -0.70 18.79
C GLY A 455 -12.49 -1.06 17.98
N SER A 456 -12.18 -2.34 17.80
CA SER A 456 -11.02 -2.79 17.00
C SER A 456 -11.02 -2.37 15.53
N GLU A 457 -12.15 -1.92 14.98
CA GLU A 457 -12.28 -1.47 13.59
C GLU A 457 -12.31 0.06 13.47
N PHE A 458 -12.22 0.79 14.59
CA PHE A 458 -12.16 2.25 14.57
C PHE A 458 -10.88 2.75 13.92
N VAL A 459 -10.99 3.89 13.23
CA VAL A 459 -9.81 4.70 12.96
C VAL A 459 -9.44 5.44 14.24
N THR A 460 -8.18 5.34 14.66
CA THR A 460 -7.68 5.92 15.90
C THR A 460 -6.64 7.01 15.64
N ILE A 461 -6.70 8.07 16.45
CA ILE A 461 -5.75 9.19 16.44
C ILE A 461 -5.18 9.43 17.84
N GLY A 462 -3.91 9.88 17.88
CA GLY A 462 -3.17 10.18 19.10
C GLY A 462 -2.20 9.06 19.46
N GLY A 463 -1.05 9.02 18.79
CA GLY A 463 -0.03 7.99 19.01
C GLY A 463 1.01 7.96 17.89
N ARG A 464 2.05 7.14 18.05
CA ARG A 464 3.23 7.15 17.15
C ARG A 464 2.92 6.83 15.68
N TYR A 465 1.87 6.05 15.42
CA TYR A 465 1.47 5.62 14.07
C TYR A 465 0.38 6.49 13.42
N SER A 466 -0.20 7.45 14.15
CA SER A 466 -1.24 8.36 13.65
C SER A 466 -0.82 9.82 13.86
N VAL A 467 -1.30 10.47 14.93
CA VAL A 467 -0.92 11.86 15.27
C VAL A 467 0.19 11.82 16.32
N ARG A 468 1.43 12.12 15.93
CA ARG A 468 2.58 12.23 16.86
C ARG A 468 2.39 13.44 17.79
N GLY A 469 3.09 13.45 18.92
CA GLY A 469 2.90 14.40 20.02
C GLY A 469 2.00 13.89 21.14
N PHE A 470 1.49 12.68 20.99
CA PHE A 470 0.72 11.93 21.97
C PHE A 470 1.39 10.58 22.22
N ASP A 471 1.41 10.15 23.48
CA ASP A 471 2.03 8.91 23.97
C ASP A 471 1.29 7.64 23.54
N GLY A 472 0.04 7.74 23.10
CA GLY A 472 -0.79 6.58 22.75
C GLY A 472 -1.44 5.91 23.95
N GLU A 473 -1.33 6.52 25.15
CA GLU A 473 -1.99 5.99 26.35
C GLU A 473 -3.50 6.28 26.36
N ALA A 474 -3.88 7.43 25.82
CA ALA A 474 -5.24 7.73 25.42
C ALA A 474 -5.29 7.98 23.91
N THR A 475 -6.34 7.49 23.27
CA THR A 475 -6.60 7.68 21.84
C THR A 475 -8.03 8.14 21.61
N LEU A 476 -8.27 8.94 20.57
CA LEU A 476 -9.62 9.15 20.07
C LEU A 476 -9.87 8.16 18.93
N GLY A 477 -11.00 7.45 18.95
CA GLY A 477 -11.37 6.50 17.91
C GLY A 477 -12.85 6.51 17.59
N ALA A 478 -13.21 6.34 16.31
CA ALA A 478 -14.57 6.20 15.84
C ALA A 478 -14.63 5.50 14.47
N GLU A 479 -15.84 5.34 13.92
CA GLU A 479 -16.10 4.67 12.65
C GLU A 479 -15.59 5.48 11.43
N LYS A 480 -15.61 6.81 11.55
CA LYS A 480 -15.14 7.74 10.53
C LYS A 480 -14.00 8.57 11.07
N GLY A 481 -13.11 8.99 10.19
CA GLY A 481 -12.05 9.89 10.57
C GLY A 481 -10.90 9.89 9.58
N ALA A 482 -9.99 10.82 9.78
CA ALA A 482 -8.77 10.91 9.02
C ALA A 482 -7.62 11.44 9.88
N TYR A 483 -6.41 11.06 9.53
CA TYR A 483 -5.19 11.69 10.03
C TYR A 483 -4.23 11.96 8.88
N TRP A 484 -3.55 13.09 8.98
CA TRP A 484 -2.57 13.56 8.01
C TRP A 484 -1.26 13.83 8.74
N ARG A 485 -0.20 13.19 8.27
CA ARG A 485 1.13 13.24 8.86
C ARG A 485 2.09 13.86 7.88
N ASN A 486 2.93 14.76 8.35
CA ASN A 486 3.98 15.39 7.56
C ASN A 486 5.30 15.24 8.28
N THR A 487 6.36 14.88 7.55
CA THR A 487 7.72 14.79 8.07
C THR A 487 8.66 15.50 7.11
N LEU A 488 9.38 16.50 7.61
CA LEU A 488 10.45 17.17 6.89
C LEU A 488 11.79 16.68 7.46
N SER A 489 12.58 16.03 6.62
CA SER A 489 13.84 15.39 6.98
C SER A 489 15.03 16.14 6.39
N PHE A 490 16.14 16.15 7.13
CA PHE A 490 17.37 16.86 6.78
C PHE A 490 18.55 15.87 6.76
N PRO A 491 18.74 15.06 5.71
CA PRO A 491 19.79 14.06 5.69
C PRO A 491 21.20 14.68 5.76
N ILE A 492 21.98 14.30 6.76
CA ILE A 492 23.39 14.69 6.95
C ILE A 492 24.25 13.49 6.59
N GLN A 493 24.52 13.33 5.29
CA GLN A 493 25.16 12.15 4.72
C GLN A 493 26.54 11.86 5.34
N GLN A 494 27.30 12.89 5.73
CA GLN A 494 28.66 12.76 6.26
C GLN A 494 28.73 11.94 7.56
N ILE A 495 27.65 11.95 8.35
CA ILE A 495 27.60 11.29 9.66
C ILE A 495 26.51 10.21 9.73
N GLY A 496 25.79 9.95 8.64
CA GLY A 496 24.73 8.94 8.59
C GLY A 496 23.50 9.26 9.45
N LEU A 497 23.28 10.54 9.76
CA LEU A 497 22.14 11.01 10.57
C LEU A 497 21.13 11.77 9.72
N THR A 498 19.86 11.68 10.09
CA THR A 498 18.75 12.41 9.46
C THR A 498 17.83 12.96 10.56
N PRO A 499 18.10 14.18 11.06
CA PRO A 499 17.13 14.92 11.85
C PRO A 499 15.84 15.14 11.06
N TYR A 500 14.70 15.20 11.76
CA TYR A 500 13.42 15.51 11.15
C TYR A 500 12.48 16.30 12.06
N LEU A 501 11.56 17.02 11.42
CA LEU A 501 10.44 17.73 12.05
C LEU A 501 9.13 17.10 11.56
N GLY A 502 8.21 16.84 12.47
CA GLY A 502 6.89 16.30 12.20
C GLY A 502 5.78 17.27 12.57
N LEU A 503 4.73 17.33 11.74
CA LEU A 503 3.49 18.04 12.04
C LEU A 503 2.31 17.20 11.57
N ASP A 504 1.50 16.77 12.52
CA ASP A 504 0.41 15.83 12.28
C ASP A 504 -0.91 16.40 12.80
N ALA A 505 -2.00 16.11 12.10
CA ALA A 505 -3.35 16.48 12.49
C ALA A 505 -4.31 15.32 12.23
N GLY A 506 -5.31 15.16 13.08
CA GLY A 506 -6.32 14.14 12.91
C GLY A 506 -7.68 14.57 13.45
N ARG A 507 -8.73 14.00 12.86
CA ARG A 507 -10.10 14.18 13.30
C ARG A 507 -10.87 12.88 13.16
N ILE A 508 -11.68 12.56 14.16
CA ILE A 508 -12.63 11.45 14.12
C ILE A 508 -14.07 11.96 14.05
N ASP A 509 -14.97 11.12 13.56
CA ASP A 509 -16.39 11.39 13.52
C ASP A 509 -17.19 10.08 13.47
N GLY A 510 -18.51 10.15 13.68
CA GLY A 510 -19.37 8.97 13.71
C GLY A 510 -20.20 8.89 14.99
N THR A 511 -20.98 7.82 15.08
CA THR A 511 -21.92 7.60 16.19
C THR A 511 -21.17 7.48 17.51
N SER A 512 -20.08 6.68 17.54
CA SER A 512 -19.25 6.53 18.74
C SER A 512 -18.50 7.82 19.13
N ALA A 513 -18.35 8.78 18.22
CA ALA A 513 -17.75 10.08 18.53
C ALA A 513 -18.76 11.07 19.19
N GLY A 514 -20.04 10.72 19.24
CA GLY A 514 -21.14 11.56 19.75
C GLY A 514 -20.91 12.13 21.15
N GLY A 515 -20.46 11.28 22.08
CA GLY A 515 -20.25 11.63 23.48
C GLY A 515 -18.86 12.16 23.84
N LEU A 516 -17.96 12.32 22.86
CA LEU A 516 -16.59 12.79 23.12
C LEU A 516 -16.56 14.31 23.29
N ARG A 517 -15.80 14.79 24.29
CA ARG A 517 -15.62 16.24 24.57
C ARG A 517 -14.94 17.00 23.45
N GLY A 518 -14.20 16.30 22.59
CA GLY A 518 -13.64 16.84 21.35
C GLY A 518 -13.19 15.71 20.44
N ARG A 519 -12.97 16.06 19.17
CA ARG A 519 -12.82 15.07 18.08
C ARG A 519 -11.56 15.27 17.24
N SER A 520 -10.69 16.21 17.60
CA SER A 520 -9.49 16.58 16.83
C SER A 520 -8.25 16.61 17.70
N LEU A 521 -7.13 16.20 17.11
CA LEU A 521 -5.80 16.29 17.70
C LEU A 521 -4.85 16.94 16.69
N VAL A 522 -3.93 17.77 17.17
CA VAL A 522 -2.79 18.28 16.40
C VAL A 522 -1.55 18.11 17.26
N GLY A 523 -0.46 17.63 16.68
CA GLY A 523 0.79 17.48 17.40
C GLY A 523 2.01 17.67 16.51
N GLY A 524 3.10 18.07 17.14
CA GLY A 524 4.40 18.26 16.52
C GLY A 524 5.40 17.23 17.04
N ALA A 525 6.43 16.91 16.25
CA ALA A 525 7.51 16.03 16.66
C ALA A 525 8.87 16.56 16.17
N VAL A 526 9.90 16.30 16.95
CA VAL A 526 11.31 16.44 16.54
C VAL A 526 11.96 15.09 16.76
N GLY A 527 12.68 14.60 15.76
CA GLY A 527 13.33 13.30 15.87
C GLY A 527 14.62 13.21 15.08
N LEU A 528 15.28 12.07 15.25
CA LEU A 528 16.56 11.74 14.67
C LEU A 528 16.56 10.29 14.22
N ARG A 529 16.93 10.06 12.96
CA ARG A 529 17.18 8.74 12.41
C ARG A 529 18.65 8.57 12.10
N GLY A 530 19.17 7.36 12.25
CA GLY A 530 20.53 7.04 11.85
C GLY A 530 20.76 5.55 11.73
N GLY A 531 21.86 5.15 11.12
CA GLY A 531 22.23 3.75 11.08
C GLY A 531 23.71 3.53 10.76
N TRP A 532 24.29 2.53 11.42
CA TRP A 532 25.69 2.13 11.29
C TRP A 532 25.83 0.62 11.49
N PHE A 533 26.67 -0.03 10.69
CA PHE A 533 27.05 -1.44 10.84
C PHE A 533 25.86 -2.43 10.99
N GLY A 534 24.78 -2.23 10.22
CA GLY A 534 23.59 -3.07 10.27
C GLY A 534 22.59 -2.71 11.38
N ALA A 535 22.93 -1.79 12.29
CA ALA A 535 22.00 -1.21 13.25
C ALA A 535 21.40 0.10 12.72
N SER A 536 20.11 0.34 12.99
CA SER A 536 19.44 1.62 12.78
C SER A 536 18.64 2.03 14.00
N ILE A 537 18.52 3.35 14.20
CA ILE A 537 17.79 3.96 15.30
C ILE A 537 16.85 5.03 14.74
N ASP A 538 15.63 5.08 15.27
CA ASP A 538 14.68 6.18 15.11
C ASP A 538 14.21 6.59 16.51
N ALA A 539 14.46 7.85 16.90
CA ALA A 539 14.04 8.38 18.19
C ALA A 539 13.40 9.76 18.01
N PHE A 540 12.36 10.04 18.79
CA PHE A 540 11.65 11.31 18.74
C PHE A 540 11.09 11.75 20.09
N ALA A 541 10.89 13.07 20.19
CA ALA A 541 10.06 13.72 21.20
C ALA A 541 8.97 14.51 20.48
N GLY A 542 7.75 14.51 21.02
CA GLY A 542 6.63 15.23 20.44
C GLY A 542 5.77 15.93 21.47
N TRP A 543 5.04 16.95 21.01
CA TRP A 543 4.17 17.77 21.84
C TRP A 543 2.79 17.89 21.24
N ALA A 544 1.77 17.85 22.10
CA ALA A 544 0.39 18.14 21.73
C ALA A 544 0.24 19.66 21.50
N ILE A 545 -0.13 20.03 20.29
CA ILE A 545 -0.42 21.42 19.89
C ILE A 545 -1.89 21.75 20.14
N HIS A 546 -2.78 20.80 19.84
CA HIS A 546 -4.21 20.90 20.11
C HIS A 546 -4.76 19.55 20.59
N ARG A 547 -5.50 19.58 21.70
CA ARG A 547 -6.23 18.44 22.24
C ARG A 547 -7.50 18.90 22.98
N PRO A 548 -8.55 18.06 23.08
CA PRO A 548 -9.73 18.36 23.88
C PRO A 548 -9.41 18.48 25.38
N ASP A 549 -10.26 19.21 26.10
CA ASP A 549 -10.14 19.34 27.56
C ASP A 549 -10.28 17.99 28.27
N GLY A 550 -9.33 17.71 29.16
CA GLY A 550 -9.25 16.43 29.88
C GLY A 550 -8.67 15.27 29.08
N PHE A 551 -8.18 15.50 27.85
CA PHE A 551 -7.45 14.47 27.10
C PHE A 551 -6.05 14.26 27.71
N GLY A 552 -5.85 13.11 28.37
CA GLY A 552 -4.59 12.74 29.00
C GLY A 552 -3.53 12.34 27.97
N SER A 553 -2.33 12.90 28.09
CA SER A 553 -1.13 12.42 27.38
C SER A 553 0.11 13.03 28.03
N ALA A 554 1.15 12.22 28.23
CA ALA A 554 2.46 12.65 28.69
C ALA A 554 3.06 13.68 27.72
N GLN A 555 3.77 14.67 28.25
CA GLN A 555 4.34 15.77 27.48
C GLN A 555 5.77 16.08 27.95
N PRO A 556 6.78 16.02 27.07
CA PRO A 556 6.70 15.47 25.70
C PRO A 556 6.39 13.97 25.69
N ALA A 557 5.73 13.54 24.62
CA ALA A 557 5.60 12.13 24.28
C ALA A 557 6.88 11.68 23.56
N TYR A 558 7.55 10.67 24.12
CA TYR A 558 8.76 10.10 23.53
C TYR A 558 8.47 8.80 22.80
N GLY A 559 9.30 8.49 21.80
CA GLY A 559 9.37 7.16 21.23
C GLY A 559 10.76 6.85 20.70
N ALA A 560 11.16 5.59 20.81
CA ALA A 560 12.40 5.09 20.24
C ALA A 560 12.16 3.73 19.56
N ARG A 561 12.97 3.43 18.56
CA ARG A 561 13.05 2.13 17.90
C ARG A 561 14.49 1.88 17.48
N VAL A 562 14.98 0.70 17.80
CA VAL A 562 16.28 0.18 17.36
C VAL A 562 16.02 -1.06 16.52
N ILE A 563 16.68 -1.16 15.37
CA ILE A 563 16.61 -2.31 14.47
C ILE A 563 18.04 -2.77 14.21
N TYR A 564 18.29 -4.06 14.23
CA TYR A 564 19.54 -4.68 13.83
C TYR A 564 19.28 -5.75 12.79
N GLN A 565 19.85 -5.57 11.59
CA GLN A 565 19.75 -6.51 10.50
C GLN A 565 21.07 -7.28 10.37
N PHE A 566 21.00 -8.61 10.34
CA PHE A 566 22.17 -9.48 10.27
C PHE A 566 22.03 -10.61 9.26
#